data_AF-A0A2S9G993-F1
#
_entry.id   AF-A0A2S9G993-F1
#
_cell.length_a   1.000
_cell.length_b   1.000
_cell.length_c   1.000
_cell.angle_alpha   90.00
_cell.angle_beta   90.00
_cell.angle_gamma   90.00
#
_symmetry.space_group_name_H-M   'P 1'
#
loop_
_entity.id
_entity.type
_entity.pdbx_description
1 polymer ?
#
loop_
_entity_poly.entity_id
_entity_poly.type
_entity_poly.pdbx_seq_one_letter_code
_entity_poly.pdbx_strand_id
1 'polypeptide(L)'
;DKMGLHSQDTSELHFENVRVPNANLLGKEGRGFYHLMTNLPSERLSIAISAIAGARAVFAETLQYAKDRKAFGQPIGSFQHNRFL
;
A
#
# COMPACT_ATOMS: atom_id res chain seq x y z
N ASP A 1 -13.86 -5.15 11.25
CA ASP A 1 -12.70 -4.24 11.28
C ASP A 1 -11.55 -4.70 10.42
N LYS A 2 -10.75 -3.75 9.91
CA LYS A 2 -9.55 -4.01 9.10
C LYS A 2 -8.34 -4.27 9.99
N MET A 3 -7.38 -5.05 9.51
CA MET A 3 -6.10 -5.30 10.20
C MET A 3 -5.15 -4.09 10.20
N GLY A 4 -5.37 -3.11 9.31
CA GLY A 4 -4.54 -1.92 9.16
C GLY A 4 -5.20 -0.91 8.22
N LEU A 5 -4.47 0.16 7.87
CA LEU A 5 -4.98 1.28 7.07
C LEU A 5 -6.31 1.83 7.61
N HIS A 6 -6.41 1.96 8.93
CA HIS A 6 -7.63 2.35 9.64
C HIS A 6 -8.14 3.74 9.25
N SER A 7 -7.26 4.62 8.76
CA SER A 7 -7.61 5.95 8.27
C SER A 7 -8.23 5.96 6.87
N GLN A 8 -8.22 4.84 6.15
CA GLN A 8 -8.91 4.74 4.86
C GLN A 8 -10.34 4.30 5.10
N ASP A 9 -11.31 5.01 4.54
CA ASP A 9 -12.70 4.57 4.62
C ASP A 9 -12.90 3.29 3.80
N THR A 10 -13.71 2.38 4.30
CA THR A 10 -14.08 1.16 3.60
C THR A 10 -15.48 0.78 4.02
N SER A 11 -16.38 0.71 3.06
CA SER A 11 -17.78 0.39 3.30
C SER A 11 -18.33 -0.43 2.14
N GLU A 12 -19.39 -1.16 2.42
CA GLU A 12 -20.15 -1.87 1.41
C GLU A 12 -21.05 -0.90 0.65
N LEU A 13 -21.11 -1.05 -0.67
CA LEU A 13 -22.04 -0.31 -1.52
C LEU A 13 -23.15 -1.25 -1.97
N HIS A 14 -24.39 -0.90 -1.62
CA HIS A 14 -25.59 -1.63 -2.04
C HIS A 14 -26.40 -0.79 -3.03
N PHE A 15 -26.79 -1.39 -4.16
CA PHE A 15 -27.56 -0.73 -5.21
C PHE A 15 -28.88 -1.48 -5.43
N GLU A 16 -29.98 -0.94 -4.94
CA GLU A 16 -31.32 -1.49 -5.12
C GLU A 16 -32.21 -0.48 -5.86
N ASN A 17 -32.76 -0.89 -7.01
CA ASN A 17 -33.68 -0.07 -7.83
C ASN A 17 -33.15 1.34 -8.16
N VAL A 18 -31.84 1.51 -8.28
CA VAL A 18 -31.21 2.81 -8.56
C VAL A 18 -31.42 3.20 -10.03
N ARG A 19 -32.10 4.32 -10.27
CA ARG A 19 -32.24 4.87 -11.63
C ARG A 19 -30.98 5.65 -12.02
N VAL A 20 -30.24 5.14 -13.01
CA VAL A 20 -29.07 5.82 -13.59
C VAL A 20 -29.42 6.35 -14.98
N PRO A 21 -29.35 7.67 -15.24
CA PRO A 21 -29.59 8.23 -16.58
C PRO A 21 -28.55 7.74 -17.60
N ASN A 22 -28.96 7.60 -18.87
CA ASN A 22 -28.03 7.22 -19.95
C ASN A 22 -26.87 8.23 -20.11
N ALA A 23 -27.11 9.50 -19.79
CA ALA A 23 -26.07 10.53 -19.81
C ALA A 23 -24.91 10.28 -18.82
N ASN A 24 -25.10 9.42 -17.82
CA ASN A 24 -24.07 9.03 -16.85
C ASN A 24 -23.24 7.82 -17.31
N LEU A 25 -23.50 7.28 -18.51
CA LEU A 25 -22.68 6.20 -19.08
C LEU A 25 -21.24 6.70 -19.29
N LEU A 26 -20.30 6.05 -18.62
CA LEU A 26 -18.87 6.34 -18.80
C LEU A 26 -18.36 5.62 -20.05
N GLY A 27 -17.97 6.38 -21.07
CA GLY A 27 -17.40 5.84 -22.30
C GLY A 27 -18.44 5.19 -23.20
N LYS A 28 -18.27 3.90 -23.53
CA LYS A 28 -19.17 3.16 -24.42
C LYS A 28 -19.76 1.94 -23.74
N GLU A 29 -21.01 1.62 -24.06
CA GLU A 29 -21.69 0.42 -23.55
C GLU A 29 -20.88 -0.85 -23.87
N GLY A 30 -20.81 -1.78 -22.92
CA GLY A 30 -20.06 -3.03 -23.05
C GLY A 30 -18.53 -2.90 -23.00
N ARG A 31 -17.99 -1.70 -22.74
CA ARG A 31 -16.53 -1.47 -22.72
C ARG A 31 -15.90 -1.31 -21.33
N GLY A 32 -16.68 -1.52 -20.26
CA GLY A 32 -16.25 -1.30 -18.87
C GLY A 32 -14.93 -1.99 -18.49
N PHE A 33 -14.74 -3.26 -18.88
CA PHE A 33 -13.49 -3.97 -18.60
C PHE A 33 -12.26 -3.29 -19.22
N TYR A 34 -12.36 -2.87 -20.48
CA TYR A 34 -11.25 -2.20 -21.16
C TYR A 34 -10.97 -0.82 -20.56
N HIS A 35 -12.00 -0.09 -20.15
CA HIS A 35 -11.84 1.17 -19.43
C HIS A 35 -11.14 0.97 -18.07
N LEU A 36 -11.38 -0.15 -17.39
CA LEU A 36 -10.63 -0.50 -16.17
C LEU A 36 -9.16 -0.81 -16.50
N MET A 37 -8.90 -1.61 -17.54
CA MET A 37 -7.55 -2.02 -17.92
C MET A 37 -6.62 -0.85 -18.30
N THR A 38 -7.14 0.30 -18.72
CA THR A 38 -6.29 1.47 -19.00
C THR A 38 -5.66 2.05 -17.74
N ASN A 39 -6.33 1.94 -16.59
CA ASN A 39 -5.90 2.61 -15.35
C ASN A 39 -5.14 1.68 -14.39
N LEU A 40 -5.39 0.37 -14.44
CA LEU A 40 -4.71 -0.61 -13.59
C LEU A 40 -3.16 -0.52 -13.61
N PRO A 41 -2.49 -0.26 -14.75
CA PRO A 41 -1.03 -0.10 -14.75
C PRO A 41 -0.56 1.07 -13.89
N SER A 42 -1.24 2.22 -13.97
CA SER A 42 -0.91 3.41 -13.16
C SER A 42 -1.18 3.17 -11.68
N GLU A 43 -2.27 2.47 -11.34
CA GLU A 43 -2.57 2.07 -9.96
C GLU A 43 -1.48 1.16 -9.38
N ARG A 44 -1.01 0.16 -10.15
CA ARG A 44 0.10 -0.72 -9.74
C ARG A 44 1.39 0.06 -9.51
N LEU A 45 1.68 1.04 -10.35
CA LEU A 45 2.85 1.90 -10.16
C LEU A 45 2.75 2.69 -8.85
N SER A 46 1.59 3.24 -8.53
CA SER A 46 1.34 3.95 -7.27
C SER A 46 1.60 3.06 -6.04
N ILE A 47 1.16 1.80 -6.10
CA ILE A 47 1.42 0.81 -5.04
C ILE A 47 2.94 0.58 -4.89
N ALA A 48 3.67 0.37 -5.99
CA ALA A 48 5.11 0.15 -5.94
C ALA A 48 5.87 1.34 -5.34
N ILE A 49 5.49 2.56 -5.71
CA ILE A 49 6.07 3.80 -5.16
C ILE A 49 5.86 3.85 -3.65
N SER A 50 4.62 3.63 -3.19
CA SER A 50 4.28 3.66 -1.77
C SER A 50 5.02 2.58 -0.96
N ALA A 51 5.11 1.36 -1.52
CA ALA A 51 5.83 0.26 -0.90
C ALA A 51 7.33 0.55 -0.74
N ILE A 52 7.97 1.10 -1.78
CA ILE A 52 9.39 1.45 -1.72
C ILE A 52 9.64 2.60 -0.74
N ALA A 53 8.77 3.60 -0.70
CA ALA A 53 8.87 4.69 0.27
C ALA A 53 8.77 4.17 1.71
N GLY A 54 7.79 3.30 1.99
CA GLY A 54 7.63 2.65 3.28
C GLY A 54 8.83 1.79 3.66
N ALA A 55 9.34 0.98 2.73
CA ALA A 55 10.52 0.14 2.96
C ALA A 55 11.77 0.97 3.32
N ARG A 56 12.00 2.10 2.65
CA ARG A 56 13.11 3.01 2.98
C ARG A 56 12.97 3.62 4.38
N ALA A 57 11.77 4.05 4.75
CA ALA A 57 11.51 4.63 6.06
C ALA A 57 11.75 3.60 7.19
N VAL A 58 11.16 2.42 7.06
CA VAL A 58 11.33 1.32 8.04
C VAL A 58 12.79 0.87 8.11
N PHE A 59 13.50 0.81 6.97
CA PHE A 59 14.92 0.49 6.96
C PHE A 59 15.74 1.52 7.74
N ALA A 60 15.49 2.83 7.52
CA ALA A 60 16.21 3.89 8.23
C ALA A 60 15.99 3.80 9.75
N GLU A 61 14.75 3.58 10.18
CA GLU A 61 14.40 3.40 11.59
C GLU A 61 15.05 2.15 12.18
N THR A 62 14.98 1.03 11.46
CA THR A 62 15.58 -0.24 11.89
C THR A 62 17.10 -0.14 12.01
N LEU A 63 17.76 0.52 11.05
CA LEU A 63 19.20 0.75 11.06
C LEU A 63 19.61 1.61 12.26
N GLN A 64 18.85 2.67 12.56
CA GLN A 64 19.11 3.50 13.72
C GLN A 64 18.94 2.71 15.02
N TYR A 65 17.84 1.96 15.15
CA TYR A 65 17.58 1.11 16.31
C TYR A 65 18.70 0.08 16.52
N ALA A 66 19.19 -0.55 15.46
CA ALA A 66 20.27 -1.53 15.53
C ALA A 66 21.59 -0.93 16.03
N LYS A 67 21.86 0.35 15.73
CA LYS A 67 23.05 1.08 16.21
C LYS A 67 22.93 1.52 17.67
N ASP A 68 21.74 1.96 18.07
CA ASP A 68 21.54 2.57 19.39
C ASP A 68 21.25 1.54 20.48
N ARG A 69 20.47 0.50 20.15
CA ARG A 69 20.08 -0.53 21.11
C ARG A 69 21.30 -1.36 21.51
N LYS A 70 21.65 -1.36 22.80
CA LYS A 70 22.75 -2.18 23.35
C LYS A 70 22.25 -3.41 24.10
N ALA A 71 22.79 -4.58 23.79
CA ALA A 71 22.60 -5.80 24.56
C ALA A 71 23.94 -6.51 24.70
N PHE A 72 24.15 -7.23 25.81
CA PHE A 72 25.40 -7.95 26.06
C PHE A 72 26.66 -7.07 25.90
N GLY A 73 26.56 -5.80 26.33
CA GLY A 73 27.69 -4.85 26.34
C GLY A 73 27.99 -4.13 25.02
N GLN A 74 27.27 -4.39 23.92
CA GLN A 74 27.53 -3.77 22.61
C GLN A 74 26.24 -3.45 21.84
N PRO A 75 26.27 -2.58 20.82
CA PRO A 75 25.15 -2.39 19.90
C PRO A 75 24.67 -3.70 19.29
N ILE A 76 23.37 -3.94 19.21
CA ILE A 76 22.85 -5.19 18.63
C ILE A 76 23.24 -5.35 17.16
N GLY A 77 23.45 -4.24 16.43
CA GLY A 77 23.91 -4.26 15.04
C GLY A 77 25.34 -4.79 14.84
N SER A 78 26.15 -4.95 15.89
CA SER A 78 27.49 -5.54 15.77
C SER A 78 27.50 -7.08 15.82
N PHE A 79 26.38 -7.73 16.17
CA PHE A 79 26.27 -9.18 16.18
C PHE A 79 26.37 -9.73 14.75
N GLN A 80 27.14 -10.81 14.55
CA GLN A 80 27.36 -11.43 13.23
C GLN A 80 26.04 -11.76 12.51
N HIS A 81 25.02 -12.23 13.23
CA HIS A 81 23.72 -12.56 12.65
C HIS A 81 22.99 -11.33 12.06
N ASN A 82 23.18 -10.15 12.65
CA ASN A 82 22.54 -8.91 12.20
C ASN A 82 23.33 -8.19 11.10
N ARG A 83 24.51 -8.72 10.71
CA ARG A 83 25.38 -8.11 9.69
C ARG A 83 24.99 -8.50 8.26
N PHE A 84 24.24 -9.59 8.10
CA PHE A 84 23.83 -10.15 6.80
C PHE A 84 22.36 -9.90 6.44
N LEU A 85 21.62 -9.23 7.34
CA LEU A 85 20.26 -8.78 7.13
C LEU A 85 20.25 -7.30 6.71
#